data_AF-A0A5N1JV15-F1
#
_entry.id   AF-A0A5N1JV15-F1
#
_cell.length_a   1.000
_cell.length_b   1.000
_cell.length_c   1.000
_cell.angle_alpha   90.00
_cell.angle_beta   90.00
_cell.angle_gamma   90.00
#
_symmetry.space_group_name_H-M   'P 1'
#
loop_
_entity.id
_entity.type
_entity.pdbx_description
1 polymer ?
#
loop_
_entity_poly.entity_id
_entity_poly.type
_entity_poly.pdbx_seq_one_letter_code
_entity_poly.pdbx_strand_id
1 'polypeptide(L)' 'MRIELGMTQEEVAKTHSLARRQVAKLEAGTAKPTRTLEWIGRLFGFAVGFVPAHQAE' A
#
# COMPACT_ATOMS: atom_id res chain seq x y z
N MET A 1 9.07 4.89 -2.30
CA MET A 1 7.78 5.34 -2.84
C MET A 1 7.39 6.77 -2.41
N ARG A 2 6.81 7.02 -1.24
CA ARG A 2 6.38 8.40 -0.85
C ARG A 2 7.52 9.42 -0.90
N ILE A 3 8.68 9.05 -0.34
CA ILE A 3 9.89 9.90 -0.29
C ILE A 3 10.42 10.18 -1.70
N GLU A 4 10.42 9.19 -2.57
CA GLU A 4 10.86 9.33 -3.98
C GLU A 4 9.92 10.20 -4.81
N LEU A 5 8.64 10.24 -4.45
CA LEU A 5 7.62 11.11 -5.07
C LEU A 5 7.57 12.50 -4.42
N GLY A 6 8.40 12.79 -3.41
CA GLY A 6 8.40 14.07 -2.70
C GLY A 6 7.14 14.38 -1.89
N MET A 7 6.30 13.37 -1.61
CA MET A 7 5.01 13.57 -0.94
C MET A 7 5.11 13.42 0.58
N THR A 8 4.22 14.05 1.32
CA THR A 8 4.02 13.90 2.76
C THR A 8 2.98 12.81 3.08
N GLN A 9 2.95 12.31 4.31
CA GLN A 9 1.92 11.34 4.73
C GLN A 9 0.51 11.93 4.61
N GLU A 10 0.36 13.25 4.79
CA GLU A 10 -0.89 13.99 4.61
C GLU A 10 -1.34 13.99 3.14
N GLU A 11 -0.42 14.21 2.20
CA GLU A 11 -0.73 14.23 0.77
C GLU A 11 -1.10 12.84 0.26
N VAL A 12 -0.38 11.80 0.71
CA VAL A 12 -0.74 10.41 0.43
C VAL A 12 -2.12 10.08 1.04
N ALA A 13 -2.38 10.51 2.26
CA ALA A 13 -3.67 10.32 2.92
C ALA A 13 -4.83 10.99 2.16
N LYS A 14 -4.67 12.24 1.74
CA LYS A 14 -5.68 13.00 0.98
C LYS A 14 -5.94 12.40 -0.39
N THR A 15 -4.87 12.07 -1.14
CA THR A 15 -4.98 11.51 -2.49
C THR A 15 -5.71 10.16 -2.48
N HIS A 16 -5.63 9.42 -1.37
CA HIS A 16 -6.13 8.05 -1.29
C HIS A 16 -7.28 7.86 -0.28
N SER A 17 -7.87 8.95 0.22
CA SER A 17 -8.97 8.92 1.19
C SER A 17 -8.67 8.04 2.41
N LEU A 18 -7.41 8.02 2.83
CA LEU A 18 -6.95 7.33 4.03
C LEU A 18 -6.77 8.33 5.16
N ALA A 19 -6.88 7.87 6.40
CA ALA A 19 -6.41 8.68 7.52
C ALA A 19 -4.87 8.70 7.54
N ARG A 20 -4.25 9.85 7.85
CA ARG A 20 -2.79 9.97 8.02
C ARG A 20 -2.20 8.87 8.94
N ARG A 21 -2.92 8.55 10.02
CA ARG A 21 -2.55 7.47 10.95
C ARG A 21 -2.52 6.08 10.31
N GLN A 22 -3.35 5.81 9.31
CA GLN A 22 -3.33 4.54 8.57
C GLN A 22 -2.11 4.48 7.66
N VAL A 23 -1.76 5.58 6.99
CA VAL A 23 -0.52 5.69 6.19
C VAL A 23 0.69 5.41 7.07
N ALA A 24 0.76 6.02 8.27
CA ALA A 24 1.87 5.77 9.20
C ALA A 24 1.96 4.29 9.66
N LYS A 25 0.83 3.64 9.93
CA LYS A 25 0.82 2.21 10.30
C LYS A 25 1.23 1.29 9.15
N LEU A 26 0.86 1.63 7.91
CA LEU A 26 1.28 0.94 6.70
C LEU A 26 2.80 1.06 6.50
N GLU A 27 3.34 2.29 6.62
CA GLU A 27 4.80 2.53 6.52
C GLU A 27 5.58 1.84 7.65
N ALA A 28 4.99 1.71 8.84
CA ALA A 28 5.59 0.98 9.97
C ALA A 28 5.43 -0.55 9.90
N GLY A 29 4.75 -1.10 8.88
CA GLY A 29 4.51 -2.54 8.74
C GLY A 29 3.54 -3.14 9.78
N THR A 30 2.78 -2.30 10.50
CA THR A 30 1.85 -2.73 11.57
C THR A 30 0.41 -2.87 11.10
N ALA A 31 0.12 -2.52 9.85
CA ALA A 31 -1.19 -2.66 9.24
C ALA A 31 -1.18 -3.70 8.11
N LYS A 32 -2.21 -4.55 8.06
CA LYS A 32 -2.43 -5.50 6.96
C LYS A 32 -2.80 -4.74 5.68
N PRO A 33 -1.98 -4.80 4.61
CA PRO A 33 -2.12 -3.88 3.47
C PRO A 33 -3.10 -4.36 2.38
N THR A 34 -4.19 -5.05 2.73
CA THR A 34 -5.05 -5.73 1.74
C THR A 34 -5.61 -4.80 0.66
N ARG A 35 -6.14 -3.63 1.04
CA ARG A 35 -6.64 -2.61 0.09
C ARG A 35 -5.51 -1.73 -0.47
N THR A 36 -4.39 -1.66 0.23
CA THR A 36 -3.25 -0.81 -0.11
C THR A 36 -2.42 -1.42 -1.23
N LEU A 37 -2.27 -2.75 -1.27
CA LEU A 37 -1.46 -3.44 -2.29
C LEU A 37 -2.03 -3.26 -3.69
N GLU A 38 -3.35 -3.31 -3.86
CA GLU A 38 -4.00 -3.05 -5.16
C GLU A 38 -3.62 -1.68 -5.70
N TRP A 39 -3.58 -0.67 -4.82
CA TRP A 39 -3.23 0.68 -5.19
C TRP A 39 -1.74 0.84 -5.50
N ILE A 40 -0.85 0.33 -4.63
CA ILE A 40 0.60 0.36 -4.87
C ILE A 40 0.88 -0.29 -6.22
N GLY A 41 0.27 -1.44 -6.49
CA GLY A 41 0.42 -2.15 -7.76
C GLY A 41 0.12 -1.26 -8.96
N ARG A 42 -1.03 -0.57 -8.97
CA ARG A 42 -1.44 0.29 -10.10
C ARG A 42 -0.43 1.38 -10.44
N LEU A 43 0.25 1.96 -9.44
CA LEU A 43 1.24 3.01 -9.66
C LEU A 43 2.49 2.51 -10.41
N PHE A 44 2.72 1.20 -10.40
CA PHE A 44 3.82 0.55 -11.12
C PHE A 44 3.33 -0.34 -12.27
N GLY A 45 2.06 -0.24 -12.65
CA GLY A 45 1.47 -1.08 -13.71
C GLY A 45 1.21 -2.55 -13.30
N PHE A 46 1.21 -2.86 -12.01
CA PHE A 46 0.91 -4.18 -11.48
C PHE A 46 -0.56 -4.31 -11.04
N ALA A 47 -1.09 -5.53 -11.15
CA ALA A 47 -2.36 -5.92 -10.57
C ALA A 47 -2.12 -6.87 -9.39
N VAL A 48 -2.89 -6.74 -8.31
CA VAL A 48 -2.90 -7.74 -7.23
C VAL A 48 -3.78 -8.90 -7.66
N GLY A 49 -3.22 -10.11 -7.58
CA GLY A 49 -3.91 -11.34 -7.87
C GLY A 49 -3.66 -12.37 -6.76
N PHE A 50 -4.49 -13.40 -6.73
CA PHE A 50 -4.28 -14.54 -5.85
C PHE A 50 -3.13 -15.40 -6.39
N VAL A 51 -2.04 -15.55 -5.64
CA VAL A 51 -1.02 -16.56 -5.90
C VAL A 51 -1.41 -17.79 -5.09
N PRO A 52 -1.71 -18.94 -5.71
CA PRO A 52 -1.93 -20.18 -4.97
C PRO A 52 -0.68 -20.46 -4.13
N ALA A 53 -0.84 -20.54 -2.81
CA ALA A 53 0.24 -21.02 -1.98
C ALA A 53 0.54 -22.46 -2.43
N HIS A 54 1.78 -22.75 -2.79
CA HIS A 54 2.21 -24.12 -2.94
C HIS A 54 2.02 -24.76 -1.57
N GLN A 55 0.99 -25.60 -1.43
CA GLN A 55 0.90 -26.50 -0.29
C GLN A 55 2.08 -27.44 -0.47
N ALA A 56 3.14 -27.21 0.31
CA ALA A 56 4.16 -28.23 0.50
C ALA A 56 3.44 -29.44 1.11
N GLU A 57 3.40 -30.53 0.34
CA GLU A 57 2.97 -31.85 0.81
C GLU A 57 3.94 -32.39 1.86
#